data_AF-J9JF56-F1
#
_entry.id   AF-J9JF56-F1
#
_cell.length_a   1.000
_cell.length_b   1.000
_cell.length_c   1.000
_cell.angle_alpha   90.00
_cell.angle_beta   90.00
_cell.angle_gamma   90.00
#
_symmetry.space_group_name_H-M   'P 1'
#
loop_
_entity.id
_entity.type
_entity.pdbx_description
1 polymer ?
#
loop_
_entity_poly.entity_id
_entity_poly.type
_entity_poly.pdbx_seq_one_letter_code
_entity_poly.pdbx_strand_id
1 'polypeptide(L)'
;WMNDPCTVEEEMSIPLRDLIDRHCGGVRGGWDNLQACIPGGSSVPVLDEELCQDIMMDYDDLKQRGGSGLGTAAVTIFDKSVDMVGAIRRYSHFYTHESCGQCTPCREGTGWRDP
;
A
#
# COMPACT_ATOMS: atom_id res chain seq x y z
N TRP A 1 -4.33 -5.52 -8.14
CA TRP A 1 -4.55 -4.58 -9.25
C TRP A 1 -6.00 -4.13 -9.27
N MET A 2 -6.28 -2.90 -9.70
CA MET A 2 -7.64 -2.35 -9.85
C MET A 2 -8.08 -2.39 -11.32
N ASN A 3 -9.40 -2.39 -11.58
CA ASN A 3 -9.93 -2.39 -12.95
C ASN A 3 -9.76 -1.03 -13.63
N ASP A 4 -10.06 0.06 -12.92
CA ASP A 4 -9.99 1.43 -13.42
C ASP A 4 -9.10 2.29 -12.49
N PRO A 5 -7.77 2.16 -12.57
CA PRO A 5 -6.86 2.94 -11.72
C PRO A 5 -7.02 4.44 -11.96
N CYS A 6 -7.32 5.19 -10.91
CA CYS A 6 -7.50 6.63 -10.98
C CYS A 6 -6.92 7.33 -9.74
N THR A 7 -6.79 8.65 -9.83
CA THR A 7 -6.63 9.52 -8.67
C THR A 7 -7.91 10.31 -8.53
N VAL A 8 -8.53 10.24 -7.35
CA VAL A 8 -9.78 10.91 -7.02
C VAL A 8 -9.64 11.60 -5.67
N GLU A 9 -10.24 12.77 -5.54
CA GLU A 9 -10.41 13.45 -4.27
C GLU A 9 -11.73 13.01 -3.64
N GLU A 10 -11.68 12.53 -2.40
CA GLU A 10 -12.83 12.02 -1.66
C GLU A 10 -12.62 12.32 -0.17
N GLU A 11 -13.69 12.24 0.63
CA GLU A 11 -13.60 12.51 2.06
C GLU A 11 -12.67 11.53 2.80
N MET A 12 -11.96 12.05 3.80
CA MET A 12 -11.21 11.20 4.74
C MET A 12 -12.16 10.34 5.56
N SER A 13 -11.63 9.23 6.10
CA SER A 13 -12.42 8.22 6.83
C SER A 13 -13.47 7.52 5.96
N ILE A 14 -13.33 7.53 4.64
CA ILE A 14 -14.04 6.59 3.77
C ILE A 14 -13.52 5.16 4.02
N PRO A 15 -14.38 4.12 4.08
CA PRO A 15 -13.91 2.74 4.10
C PRO A 15 -13.07 2.44 2.85
N LEU A 16 -11.94 1.74 3.01
CA LEU A 16 -11.06 1.40 1.88
C LEU A 16 -11.82 0.66 0.78
N ARG A 17 -12.68 -0.28 1.17
CA ARG A 17 -13.51 -1.03 0.22
C ARG A 17 -14.43 -0.12 -0.60
N ASP A 18 -15.12 0.78 0.07
CA ASP A 18 -16.05 1.72 -0.58
C ASP A 18 -15.30 2.63 -1.55
N LEU A 19 -14.11 3.12 -1.18
CA LEU A 19 -13.25 3.91 -2.06
C LEU A 19 -12.93 3.15 -3.36
N ILE A 20 -12.49 1.89 -3.26
CA ILE A 20 -12.08 1.08 -4.41
C ILE A 20 -13.27 0.70 -5.29
N ASP A 21 -14.37 0.24 -4.68
CA ASP A 21 -15.54 -0.21 -5.43
C ASP A 21 -16.29 0.96 -6.11
N ARG A 22 -16.33 2.13 -5.47
CA ARG A 22 -17.03 3.31 -5.99
C ARG A 22 -16.25 4.06 -7.06
N HIS A 23 -14.93 4.20 -6.91
CA HIS A 23 -14.14 5.11 -7.76
C HIS A 23 -13.14 4.41 -8.69
N CYS A 24 -12.67 3.21 -8.33
CA CYS A 24 -11.58 2.52 -9.05
C CYS A 24 -12.07 1.28 -9.83
N GLY A 25 -13.38 1.09 -9.95
CA GLY A 25 -13.99 -0.05 -10.65
C GLY A 25 -13.80 -1.40 -9.93
N GLY A 26 -13.42 -1.38 -8.65
CA GLY A 26 -13.16 -2.58 -7.86
C GLY A 26 -11.78 -3.22 -8.11
N VAL A 27 -11.48 -4.23 -7.31
CA VAL A 27 -10.29 -5.08 -7.49
C VAL A 27 -10.46 -5.91 -8.76
N ARG A 28 -9.36 -6.08 -9.51
CA ARG A 28 -9.35 -6.92 -10.70
C ARG A 28 -9.72 -8.36 -10.35
N GLY A 29 -10.78 -8.89 -10.96
CA GLY A 29 -11.32 -10.22 -10.64
C GLY A 29 -12.26 -10.25 -9.42
N GLY A 30 -12.66 -9.10 -8.89
CA GLY A 30 -13.54 -8.97 -7.73
C GLY A 30 -12.78 -8.85 -6.41
N TRP A 31 -13.49 -8.44 -5.36
CA TRP A 31 -12.91 -8.18 -4.03
C TRP A 31 -12.24 -9.42 -3.42
N ASP A 32 -12.80 -10.61 -3.63
CA ASP A 32 -12.22 -11.88 -3.16
C ASP A 32 -10.88 -12.23 -3.85
N ASN A 33 -10.49 -11.48 -4.88
CA ASN A 33 -9.19 -11.60 -5.52
C ASN A 33 -8.15 -10.64 -4.92
N LEU A 34 -8.49 -9.87 -3.89
CA LEU A 34 -7.56 -9.02 -3.15
C LEU A 34 -6.56 -9.88 -2.38
N GLN A 35 -5.28 -9.56 -2.48
CA GLN A 35 -4.23 -10.20 -1.68
C GLN A 35 -3.72 -9.28 -0.57
N ALA A 36 -3.50 -8.00 -0.91
CA ALA A 36 -2.91 -7.02 -0.01
C ALA A 36 -3.14 -5.58 -0.49
N CYS A 37 -2.95 -4.62 0.41
CA CYS A 37 -3.00 -3.20 0.11
C CYS A 37 -1.82 -2.46 0.74
N ILE A 38 -1.28 -1.45 0.05
CA ILE A 38 -0.46 -0.41 0.68
C ILE A 38 -1.30 0.88 0.67
N PRO A 39 -1.83 1.33 1.83
CA PRO A 39 -2.86 2.39 1.87
C PRO A 39 -2.32 3.80 1.63
N GLY A 40 -1.04 4.05 1.93
CA GLY A 40 -0.51 5.42 1.95
C GLY A 40 0.57 5.75 0.93
N GLY A 41 0.95 4.82 0.07
CA GLY A 41 2.16 4.89 -0.75
C GLY A 41 3.28 4.03 -0.16
N SER A 42 4.41 3.91 -0.87
CA SER A 42 5.42 2.88 -0.58
C SER A 42 6.08 2.98 0.80
N SER A 43 5.87 4.07 1.55
CA SER A 43 6.50 4.33 2.84
C SER A 43 5.74 3.76 4.03
N VAL A 44 4.65 3.03 3.81
CA VAL A 44 3.83 2.45 4.88
C VAL A 44 3.77 0.92 4.78
N PRO A 45 3.59 0.22 5.91
CA PRO A 45 3.38 -1.22 5.95
C PRO A 45 2.20 -1.71 5.09
N VAL A 46 2.30 -2.94 4.62
CA VAL A 46 1.25 -3.63 3.87
C VAL A 46 0.12 -4.04 4.82
N LEU A 47 -1.13 -3.85 4.39
CA LEU A 47 -2.33 -4.42 4.98
C LEU A 47 -2.66 -5.76 4.32
N ASP A 48 -3.08 -6.74 5.12
CA ASP A 48 -3.59 -8.00 4.61
C ASP A 48 -5.06 -7.91 4.16
N GLU A 49 -5.55 -8.96 3.51
CA GLU A 49 -6.91 -9.05 2.96
C GLU A 49 -8.00 -8.87 4.04
N GLU A 50 -7.76 -9.32 5.27
CA GLU A 50 -8.73 -9.24 6.38
C GLU A 50 -8.86 -7.80 6.89
N LEU A 51 -7.74 -7.12 7.16
CA LEU A 51 -7.75 -5.72 7.56
C LEU A 51 -8.37 -4.83 6.48
N CYS A 52 -8.17 -5.14 5.20
CA CYS A 52 -8.71 -4.32 4.13
C CYS A 52 -10.25 -4.30 4.04
N GLN A 53 -10.96 -5.26 4.66
CA GLN A 53 -12.42 -5.38 4.53
C GLN A 53 -13.17 -4.17 5.07
N ASP A 54 -12.68 -3.59 6.17
CA ASP A 54 -13.39 -2.58 6.95
C ASP A 54 -12.46 -1.46 7.46
N ILE A 55 -11.19 -1.41 7.02
CA ILE A 55 -10.26 -0.33 7.39
C ILE A 55 -10.72 1.03 6.86
N MET A 56 -10.68 2.04 7.72
CA MET A 56 -11.00 3.41 7.36
C MET A 56 -9.76 4.11 6.81
N MET A 57 -9.93 4.88 5.74
CA MET A 57 -8.86 5.67 5.12
C MET A 57 -8.64 6.98 5.89
N ASP A 58 -8.14 6.86 7.12
CA ASP A 58 -7.71 7.97 7.95
C ASP A 58 -6.43 7.65 8.74
N TYR A 59 -5.87 8.67 9.40
CA TYR A 59 -4.60 8.53 10.11
C TYR A 59 -4.67 7.61 11.33
N ASP A 60 -5.81 7.60 12.04
CA ASP A 60 -5.92 6.95 13.34
C ASP A 60 -6.21 5.47 13.18
N ASP A 61 -7.16 5.08 12.34
CA ASP A 61 -7.53 3.68 12.15
C ASP A 61 -6.42 2.89 11.45
N LEU A 62 -5.79 3.48 10.43
CA LEU A 62 -4.64 2.87 9.74
C LEU A 62 -3.45 2.64 10.68
N LYS A 63 -3.25 3.53 11.65
CA LYS A 63 -2.15 3.40 12.62
C LYS A 63 -2.48 2.44 13.75
N GLN A 64 -3.67 2.54 14.34
CA GLN A 64 -4.03 1.81 15.55
C GLN A 64 -4.45 0.38 15.25
N ARG A 65 -5.27 0.17 14.21
CA ARG A 65 -5.79 -1.14 13.83
C ARG A 65 -5.01 -1.76 12.69
N GLY A 66 -4.68 -0.97 11.67
CA GLY A 66 -3.96 -1.46 10.50
C GLY A 66 -2.46 -1.72 10.71
N GLY A 67 -1.86 -1.17 11.78
CA GLY A 67 -0.40 -1.22 11.97
C GLY A 67 0.38 -0.56 10.81
N SER A 68 -0.28 0.32 10.07
CA SER A 68 0.22 0.99 8.87
C SER A 68 0.06 2.52 9.02
N GLY A 69 -0.10 3.25 7.91
CA GLY A 69 -0.33 4.69 7.93
C GLY A 69 -0.95 5.22 6.64
N LEU A 70 -1.56 6.41 6.71
CA LEU A 70 -2.22 7.04 5.57
C LEU A 70 -1.23 7.62 4.54
N GLY A 71 -0.03 8.01 4.95
CA GLY A 71 1.00 8.53 4.03
C GLY A 71 0.50 9.65 3.12
N THR A 72 0.73 9.52 1.82
CA THR A 72 0.20 10.40 0.77
C THR A 72 -1.18 9.99 0.25
N ALA A 73 -1.80 8.98 0.87
CA ALA A 73 -3.01 8.30 0.40
C ALA A 73 -2.88 7.72 -1.02
N ALA A 74 -1.65 7.40 -1.46
CA ALA A 74 -1.40 6.71 -2.72
C ALA A 74 -1.69 5.20 -2.59
N VAL A 75 -2.97 4.85 -2.51
CA VAL A 75 -3.45 3.48 -2.32
C VAL A 75 -2.99 2.57 -3.45
N THR A 76 -2.28 1.50 -3.11
CA THR A 76 -1.82 0.49 -4.06
C THR A 76 -2.44 -0.87 -3.72
N ILE A 77 -3.21 -1.42 -4.66
CA ILE A 77 -3.93 -2.69 -4.48
C ILE A 77 -3.20 -3.84 -5.19
N PHE A 78 -2.95 -4.93 -4.47
CA PHE A 78 -2.37 -6.15 -5.00
C PHE A 78 -3.43 -7.25 -5.05
N ASP A 79 -3.58 -7.89 -6.21
CA ASP A 79 -4.47 -9.04 -6.35
C ASP A 79 -3.68 -10.35 -6.17
N LYS A 80 -4.37 -11.49 -6.06
CA LYS A 80 -3.78 -12.81 -5.82
C LYS A 80 -2.81 -13.31 -6.90
N SER A 81 -2.66 -12.58 -8.01
CA SER A 81 -1.68 -12.91 -9.06
C SER A 81 -0.30 -12.30 -8.82
N VAL A 82 -0.13 -11.45 -7.81
CA VAL A 82 1.12 -10.72 -7.56
C VAL A 82 2.04 -11.48 -6.60
N ASP A 83 3.31 -11.62 -6.99
CA ASP A 83 4.37 -11.96 -6.04
C ASP A 83 4.66 -10.77 -5.11
N MET A 84 4.08 -10.83 -3.92
CA MET A 84 4.26 -9.78 -2.91
C MET A 84 5.70 -9.65 -2.44
N VAL A 85 6.47 -10.73 -2.39
CA VAL A 85 7.89 -10.66 -2.00
C VAL A 85 8.67 -9.94 -3.10
N GLY A 86 8.41 -10.27 -4.36
CA GLY A 86 8.96 -9.56 -5.51
C GLY A 86 8.59 -8.07 -5.54
N ALA A 87 7.33 -7.73 -5.24
CA ALA A 87 6.86 -6.34 -5.19
C ALA A 87 7.57 -5.54 -4.08
N ILE A 88 7.66 -6.10 -2.86
CA ILE A 88 8.36 -5.44 -1.75
C ILE A 88 9.87 -5.35 -2.01
N ARG A 89 10.49 -6.37 -2.61
CA ARG A 89 11.90 -6.28 -3.04
C ARG A 89 12.11 -5.13 -4.02
N ARG A 90 11.18 -4.91 -4.95
CA ARG A 90 11.26 -3.77 -5.88
C ARG A 90 11.19 -2.42 -5.17
N TYR A 91 10.40 -2.31 -4.09
CA TYR A 91 10.41 -1.12 -3.23
C TYR A 91 11.69 -0.99 -2.42
N SER A 92 12.24 -2.08 -1.87
CA SER A 92 13.54 -2.06 -1.20
C SER A 92 14.64 -1.56 -2.12
N HIS A 93 14.68 -2.03 -3.37
CA HIS A 93 15.59 -1.51 -4.40
C HIS A 93 15.39 -0.02 -4.66
N PHE A 94 14.15 0.45 -4.76
CA PHE A 94 13.84 1.87 -4.92
C PHE A 94 14.41 2.70 -3.75
N TYR A 95 14.24 2.25 -2.51
CA TYR A 95 14.79 2.94 -1.34
C TYR A 95 16.31 2.93 -1.27
N THR A 96 16.96 1.88 -1.76
CA THR A 96 18.42 1.84 -1.90
C THR A 96 18.88 2.84 -2.96
N HIS A 97 18.23 2.86 -4.13
CA HIS A 97 18.59 3.71 -5.25
C HIS A 97 18.39 5.20 -4.96
N GLU A 98 17.27 5.55 -4.32
CA GLU A 98 16.87 6.94 -4.04
C GLU A 98 17.30 7.43 -2.65
N SER A 99 18.12 6.64 -1.93
CA SER A 99 18.67 7.08 -0.66
C SER A 99 19.62 8.25 -0.88
N CYS A 100 19.46 9.34 -0.11
CA CYS A 100 20.42 10.45 -0.14
C CYS A 100 21.82 10.05 0.37
N GLY A 101 21.93 8.88 1.03
CA GLY A 101 23.20 8.35 1.51
C GLY A 101 23.78 9.04 2.75
N GLN A 102 23.06 9.97 3.40
CA GLN A 102 23.60 10.75 4.52
C GLN A 102 23.88 9.90 5.76
N CYS A 103 22.89 9.13 6.22
CA CYS A 103 22.97 8.36 7.46
C CYS A 103 23.36 6.91 7.18
N THR A 104 24.41 6.40 7.83
CA THR A 104 24.90 5.01 7.67
C THR A 104 23.79 3.94 7.78
N PRO A 105 22.84 4.00 8.75
CA PRO A 105 21.77 3.02 8.82
C PRO A 105 20.88 2.95 7.57
N CYS A 106 20.70 4.08 6.87
CA CYS A 106 19.93 4.12 5.63
C CYS A 106 20.81 3.77 4.42
N ARG A 107 21.99 4.41 4.28
CA ARG A 107 22.91 4.19 3.16
C ARG A 107 23.32 2.73 3.00
N GLU A 108 23.75 2.10 4.10
CA GLU A 108 24.21 0.71 4.07
C GLU A 108 23.06 -0.28 4.32
N GLY A 109 22.13 0.10 5.21
CA GLY A 109 21.06 -0.80 5.64
C GLY A 109 19.98 -1.04 4.59
N THR A 110 19.71 -0.07 3.71
CA THR A 110 18.81 -0.28 2.56
C THR A 110 19.44 -1.22 1.54
N GLY A 111 20.71 -1.02 1.20
CA GLY A 111 21.47 -1.93 0.33
C GLY A 111 21.57 -3.36 0.88
N TRP A 112 21.72 -3.53 2.19
CA TRP A 112 21.69 -4.87 2.81
C TRP A 112 20.34 -5.59 2.68
N ARG A 113 19.24 -4.83 2.55
CA ARG A 113 17.87 -5.37 2.38
C ARG A 113 17.49 -5.61 0.92
N ASP A 114 18.33 -5.21 -0.02
CA ASP A 114 18.12 -5.34 -1.46
C ASP A 114 19.08 -6.41 -2.01
N PRO A 115 18.69 -7.71 -1.95
CA PRO A 115 19.56 -8.82 -2.35
C PRO A 115 19.76 -8.92 -3.86
#